data_AF-A0A6G7LRW7-F1
#
_entry.id   AF-A0A6G7LRW7-F1
#
_cell.length_a   1.000
_cell.length_b   1.000
_cell.length_c   1.000
_cell.angle_alpha   90.00
_cell.angle_beta   90.00
_cell.angle_gamma   90.00
#
_symmetry.space_group_name_H-M   'P 1'
#
loop_
_entity.id
_entity.type
_entity.pdbx_description
1 polymer ?
#
loop_
_entity_poly.entity_id
_entity_poly.type
_entity_poly.pdbx_seq_one_letter_code
_entity_poly.pdbx_strand_id
1 'polypeptide(L)'
;MKIGRWQTPFEQGDLYITGLFWGGDFMLQLPGGKRYQIKNTPHPGVDLSLELFHLPSEGRYRLHYRSVTAFRMLDEHGLLELWQALSELGDEQGCNSRLIKDHAWSQESPISFFHGHSDGWSHLICTGDECVEVLCPSAPEIIYLGKCAAMED
;
A
#
# COMPACT_ATOMS: atom_id res chain seq x y z
N MET A 1 -12.03 2.38 15.22
CA MET A 1 -11.60 1.68 13.99
C MET A 1 -12.46 0.46 13.73
N LYS A 2 -12.73 0.19 12.45
CA LYS A 2 -13.31 -1.06 11.94
C LYS A 2 -12.29 -1.74 11.04
N ILE A 3 -12.26 -3.06 11.09
CA ILE A 3 -11.37 -3.89 10.29
C ILE A 3 -12.24 -4.85 9.48
N GLY A 4 -12.04 -4.85 8.17
CA GLY A 4 -12.70 -5.71 7.20
C GLY A 4 -11.70 -6.67 6.56
N ARG A 5 -12.21 -7.76 6.00
CA ARG A 5 -11.37 -8.75 5.34
C ARG A 5 -11.09 -8.35 3.89
N TRP A 6 -9.82 -8.44 3.49
CA TRP A 6 -9.38 -8.38 2.11
C TRP A 6 -8.51 -9.60 1.83
N GLN A 7 -9.10 -10.58 1.13
CA GLN A 7 -8.41 -11.81 0.79
C GLN A 7 -7.37 -11.56 -0.31
N THR A 8 -6.14 -11.99 -0.07
CA THR A 8 -5.03 -11.90 -1.03
C THR A 8 -4.22 -13.20 -1.02
N PRO A 9 -3.46 -13.49 -2.10
CA PRO A 9 -2.59 -14.67 -2.16
C PRO A 9 -1.42 -14.67 -1.15
N PHE A 10 -1.13 -13.51 -0.57
CA PHE A 10 -0.06 -13.26 0.39
C PHE A 10 -0.63 -12.85 1.75
N GLU A 11 -1.86 -13.29 2.06
CA GLU A 11 -2.56 -12.93 3.31
C GLU A 11 -1.71 -13.33 4.53
N GLN A 12 -1.00 -14.46 4.52
CA GLN A 12 -0.21 -14.96 5.67
C GLN A 12 1.27 -15.14 5.36
N GLY A 13 2.13 -14.97 6.38
CA GLY A 13 3.58 -15.17 6.33
C GLY A 13 4.35 -13.90 5.99
N ASP A 14 5.68 -13.98 5.94
CA ASP A 14 6.52 -12.77 5.79
C ASP A 14 6.35 -12.13 4.39
N LEU A 15 6.02 -10.85 4.41
CA LEU A 15 5.83 -10.01 3.24
C LEU A 15 6.76 -8.81 3.29
N TYR A 16 7.31 -8.43 2.16
CA TYR A 16 8.21 -7.28 2.01
C TYR A 16 7.68 -6.38 0.91
N ILE A 17 7.73 -5.06 1.14
CA ILE A 17 7.49 -4.06 0.09
C ILE A 17 8.80 -3.86 -0.66
N THR A 18 8.82 -4.17 -1.95
CA THR A 18 10.04 -4.05 -2.79
C THR A 18 10.01 -2.87 -3.74
N GLY A 19 8.88 -2.17 -3.84
CA GLY A 19 8.77 -0.96 -4.63
C GLY A 19 7.42 -0.28 -4.50
N LEU A 20 7.42 1.04 -4.48
CA LEU A 20 6.23 1.88 -4.50
C LEU A 20 6.41 2.93 -5.59
N PHE A 21 5.51 2.94 -6.56
CA PHE A 21 5.59 3.80 -7.73
C PHE A 21 4.30 4.60 -7.85
N TRP A 22 4.40 5.91 -7.68
CA TRP A 22 3.27 6.82 -7.75
C TRP A 22 3.54 7.95 -8.75
N GLY A 23 2.53 8.27 -9.54
CA GLY A 23 2.55 9.37 -10.50
C GLY A 23 3.33 9.09 -11.79
N GLY A 24 3.47 10.14 -12.59
CA GLY A 24 4.20 10.11 -13.86
C GLY A 24 5.50 10.91 -13.79
N ASP A 25 5.92 11.44 -14.94
CA ASP A 25 7.05 12.37 -15.01
C ASP A 25 6.84 13.56 -14.07
N PHE A 26 7.85 13.85 -13.24
CA PHE A 26 7.82 14.95 -12.31
C PHE A 26 8.64 16.13 -12.84
N MET A 27 8.06 17.32 -12.81
CA MET A 27 8.73 18.56 -13.18
C MET A 27 9.06 19.36 -11.91
N LEU A 28 10.35 19.46 -11.59
CA LEU A 28 10.84 20.30 -10.50
C LEU A 28 11.31 21.65 -11.06
N GLN A 29 10.71 22.75 -10.61
CA GLN A 29 11.19 24.10 -10.90
C GLN A 29 11.75 24.76 -9.64
N LEU A 30 13.02 25.13 -9.67
CA LEU A 30 13.68 25.82 -8.57
C LEU A 30 13.48 27.34 -8.63
N PRO A 31 13.61 28.07 -7.49
CA PRO A 31 13.48 29.53 -7.43
C PRO A 31 14.41 30.33 -8.38
N GLY A 32 15.46 29.71 -8.94
CA GLY A 32 16.33 30.31 -9.96
C GLY A 32 15.95 30.01 -11.42
N GLY A 33 14.78 29.45 -11.67
CA GLY A 33 14.29 29.12 -13.02
C GLY A 33 14.82 27.82 -13.62
N LYS A 34 15.77 27.14 -12.95
CA LYS A 34 16.26 25.82 -13.37
C LYS A 34 15.14 24.79 -13.23
N ARG A 35 14.94 23.99 -14.29
CA ARG A 35 13.93 22.93 -14.37
C ARG A 35 14.59 21.57 -14.51
N TYR A 36 14.05 20.56 -13.82
CA TYR A 36 14.39 19.16 -13.99
C TYR A 36 13.13 18.38 -14.35
N GLN A 37 13.25 17.51 -15.36
CA GLN A 37 12.28 16.47 -15.63
C GLN A 37 12.82 15.16 -15.05
N ILE A 38 12.15 14.65 -14.01
CA ILE A 38 12.43 13.35 -13.44
C ILE A 38 11.47 12.38 -14.14
N LYS A 39 12.02 11.53 -15.01
CA LYS A 39 11.22 10.54 -15.70
C LYS A 39 10.98 9.35 -14.79
N ASN A 40 9.72 9.14 -14.45
CA ASN A 40 9.27 7.86 -13.92
C ASN A 40 8.79 7.03 -15.11
N THR A 41 8.89 5.70 -15.04
CA THR A 41 8.27 4.84 -16.05
C THR A 41 6.93 4.37 -15.48
N PRO A 42 5.83 5.16 -15.60
CA PRO A 42 4.55 4.76 -15.05
C PRO A 42 4.01 3.53 -15.79
N HIS A 43 3.22 2.73 -15.08
CA HIS A 43 2.35 1.76 -15.73
C HIS A 43 1.18 2.51 -16.35
N PRO A 44 0.91 2.38 -17.67
CA PRO A 44 -0.18 3.10 -18.32
C PRO A 44 -1.53 2.85 -17.65
N GLY A 45 -2.22 3.93 -17.26
CA GLY A 45 -3.54 3.85 -16.60
C GLY A 45 -3.50 3.32 -15.16
N VAL A 46 -2.37 3.51 -14.46
CA VAL A 46 -2.16 3.15 -13.06
C VAL A 46 -1.65 4.38 -12.31
N ASP A 47 -2.35 4.77 -11.25
CA ASP A 47 -1.99 5.92 -10.40
C ASP A 47 -0.90 5.54 -9.39
N LEU A 48 -1.03 4.34 -8.80
CA LEU A 48 -0.10 3.78 -7.82
C LEU A 48 0.13 2.30 -8.11
N SER A 49 1.39 1.90 -8.13
CA SER A 49 1.81 0.51 -8.19
C SER A 49 2.64 0.15 -6.97
N LEU A 50 2.29 -0.95 -6.32
CA LEU A 50 3.02 -1.50 -5.18
C LEU A 50 3.57 -2.87 -5.58
N GLU A 51 4.87 -3.08 -5.39
CA GLU A 51 5.52 -4.38 -5.57
C GLU A 51 5.81 -5.02 -4.23
N LEU A 52 5.50 -6.32 -4.15
CA LEU A 52 5.61 -7.12 -2.95
C LEU A 52 6.42 -8.38 -3.23
N PHE A 53 7.21 -8.80 -2.25
CA PHE A 53 7.83 -10.12 -2.20
C PHE A 53 7.29 -10.89 -1.01
N HIS A 54 6.72 -12.07 -1.27
CA HIS A 54 6.15 -12.94 -0.25
C HIS A 54 7.05 -14.16 -0.04
N LEU A 55 7.75 -14.19 1.09
CA LEU A 55 8.83 -15.12 1.37
C LEU A 55 8.38 -16.59 1.37
N PRO A 56 7.28 -17.01 2.03
CA PRO A 56 6.85 -18.42 2.01
C PRO A 56 6.59 -18.98 0.60
N SER A 57 6.10 -18.15 -0.32
CA SER A 57 5.84 -18.57 -1.70
C SER A 57 7.00 -18.28 -2.66
N GLU A 58 8.01 -17.56 -2.19
CA GLU A 58 9.07 -16.92 -2.99
C GLU A 58 8.49 -16.06 -4.14
N GLY A 59 7.26 -15.61 -3.98
CA GLY A 59 6.44 -15.04 -5.03
C GLY A 59 6.54 -13.52 -5.06
N ARG A 60 6.68 -12.96 -6.26
CA ARG A 60 6.54 -11.53 -6.49
C ARG A 60 5.14 -11.18 -6.94
N TYR A 61 4.59 -10.13 -6.36
CA TYR A 61 3.27 -9.61 -6.69
C TYR A 61 3.36 -8.13 -6.99
N ARG A 62 2.49 -7.66 -7.88
CA ARG A 62 2.27 -6.23 -8.14
C ARG A 62 0.81 -5.90 -7.96
N LEU A 63 0.54 -4.83 -7.23
CA LEU A 63 -0.79 -4.28 -7.00
C LEU A 63 -0.91 -3.00 -7.81
N HIS A 64 -1.81 -2.97 -8.78
CA HIS A 64 -2.12 -1.77 -9.55
C HIS A 64 -3.40 -1.11 -9.03
N TYR A 65 -3.26 0.11 -8.52
CA TYR A 65 -4.38 0.99 -8.23
C TYR A 65 -4.57 1.95 -9.41
N ARG A 66 -5.67 1.77 -10.15
CA ARG A 66 -5.99 2.60 -11.32
C ARG A 66 -6.53 3.98 -10.98
N SER A 67 -6.98 4.15 -9.74
CA SER A 67 -7.41 5.43 -9.20
C SER A 67 -7.08 5.48 -7.72
N VAL A 68 -6.40 6.53 -7.28
CA VAL A 68 -6.04 6.75 -5.88
C VAL A 68 -6.50 8.13 -5.43
N THR A 69 -7.26 8.19 -4.34
CA THR A 69 -7.65 9.46 -3.71
C THR A 69 -6.52 9.98 -2.82
N ALA A 70 -5.93 9.09 -2.02
CA ALA A 70 -4.79 9.36 -1.17
C ALA A 70 -4.10 8.04 -0.83
N PHE A 71 -2.80 8.08 -0.51
CA PHE A 71 -2.11 6.95 0.10
C PHE A 71 -1.07 7.47 1.09
N ARG A 72 -0.66 6.61 2.00
CA ARG A 72 0.45 6.87 2.91
C ARG A 72 1.28 5.61 3.10
N MET A 73 2.57 5.82 3.31
CA MET A 73 3.48 4.80 3.79
C MET A 73 3.82 5.15 5.24
N LEU A 74 3.68 4.18 6.13
CA LEU A 74 3.96 4.32 7.55
C LEU A 74 5.12 3.41 7.91
N ASP A 75 6.01 3.94 8.75
CA ASP A 75 6.99 3.17 9.48
C ASP A 75 6.40 2.68 10.82
N GLU A 76 7.20 1.93 11.57
CA GLU A 76 6.87 1.32 12.85
C GLU A 76 6.20 2.29 13.85
N HIS A 77 6.60 3.57 13.87
CA HIS A 77 6.05 4.56 14.79
C HIS A 77 4.64 5.01 14.40
N GLY A 78 4.37 5.14 13.10
CA GLY A 78 3.04 5.45 12.57
C GLY A 78 2.04 4.30 12.70
N LEU A 79 2.50 3.10 13.04
CA LEU A 79 1.76 1.84 13.02
C LEU A 79 1.18 1.40 14.36
N LEU A 80 1.55 2.04 15.48
CA LEU A 80 1.18 1.58 16.83
C LEU A 80 -0.34 1.39 17.04
N GLU A 81 -1.17 2.34 16.57
CA GLU A 81 -2.64 2.22 16.66
C GLU A 81 -3.16 1.02 15.86
N LEU A 82 -2.62 0.83 14.64
CA LEU A 82 -3.05 -0.24 13.73
C LEU A 82 -2.62 -1.60 14.28
N TRP A 83 -1.38 -1.73 14.72
CA TRP A 83 -0.84 -2.96 15.30
C TRP A 83 -1.56 -3.36 16.58
N GLN A 84 -1.84 -2.40 17.47
CA GLN A 84 -2.57 -2.69 18.69
C GLN A 84 -3.96 -3.27 18.38
N ALA A 85 -4.72 -2.62 17.50
CA ALA A 85 -6.05 -3.10 17.15
C ALA A 85 -6.05 -4.41 16.33
N LEU A 86 -5.02 -4.64 15.49
CA LEU A 86 -4.83 -5.93 14.82
C LEU A 86 -4.52 -7.04 15.83
N SER A 87 -3.71 -6.76 16.85
CA SER A 87 -3.37 -7.72 17.91
C SER A 87 -4.58 -8.10 18.79
N GLU A 88 -5.48 -7.14 19.06
CA GLU A 88 -6.68 -7.34 19.87
C GLU A 88 -7.74 -8.24 19.21
N LEU A 89 -7.71 -8.37 17.88
CA LEU A 89 -8.63 -9.24 17.13
C LEU A 89 -8.32 -10.73 17.28
N GLY A 90 -7.20 -11.11 17.91
CA GLY A 90 -6.78 -12.50 18.02
C GLY A 90 -6.42 -13.14 16.68
N ASP A 91 -6.43 -12.37 15.59
CA ASP A 91 -5.72 -12.71 14.37
C ASP A 91 -4.24 -12.65 14.74
N GLU A 92 -3.63 -13.83 14.86
CA GLU A 92 -2.19 -13.96 15.01
C GLU A 92 -1.50 -13.08 13.96
N GLN A 93 -0.42 -12.42 14.38
CA GLN A 93 0.56 -11.78 13.50
C GLN A 93 0.69 -12.58 12.19
N GLY A 94 0.15 -12.04 11.09
CA GLY A 94 0.11 -12.81 9.85
C GLY A 94 -1.07 -12.49 8.95
N CYS A 95 -1.60 -11.28 9.00
CA CYS A 95 -2.54 -10.84 7.99
C CYS A 95 -2.09 -9.57 7.30
N ASN A 96 -1.36 -9.77 6.21
CA ASN A 96 -0.68 -8.73 5.48
C ASN A 96 -1.66 -7.82 4.71
N SER A 97 -2.92 -8.22 4.55
CA SER A 97 -3.92 -7.46 3.77
C SER A 97 -5.24 -7.28 4.52
N ARG A 98 -5.67 -6.03 4.69
CA ARG A 98 -6.92 -5.68 5.41
C ARG A 98 -7.64 -4.51 4.76
N LEU A 99 -8.95 -4.41 4.99
CA LEU A 99 -9.67 -3.15 4.85
C LEU A 99 -9.72 -2.49 6.22
N ILE A 100 -9.47 -1.18 6.29
CA ILE A 100 -9.61 -0.42 7.55
C ILE A 100 -10.48 0.81 7.34
N LYS A 101 -11.19 1.24 8.39
CA LYS A 101 -12.09 2.40 8.40
C LYS A 101 -12.17 3.00 9.81
N ASP A 102 -12.50 4.28 9.91
CA ASP A 102 -12.74 4.98 11.19
C ASP A 102 -11.52 4.93 12.17
N HIS A 103 -10.30 5.18 11.67
CA HIS A 103 -9.03 5.28 12.45
C HIS A 103 -8.46 6.71 12.39
N ALA A 104 -7.36 7.02 13.10
CA ALA A 104 -6.87 8.39 13.27
C ALA A 104 -6.74 9.20 11.96
N TRP A 105 -6.19 8.61 10.89
CA TRP A 105 -6.03 9.31 9.60
C TRP A 105 -7.35 9.76 8.99
N SER A 106 -8.42 8.99 9.17
CA SER A 106 -9.76 9.38 8.71
C SER A 106 -10.29 10.62 9.43
N GLN A 107 -9.84 10.88 10.66
CA GLN A 107 -10.19 12.07 11.44
C GLN A 107 -9.30 13.28 11.06
N GLU A 108 -8.04 13.03 10.71
CA GLU A 108 -7.11 14.06 10.24
C GLU A 108 -7.43 14.54 8.82
N SER A 109 -7.90 13.63 7.97
CA SER A 109 -8.17 13.87 6.54
C SER A 109 -9.61 13.52 6.14
N PRO A 110 -10.65 14.10 6.80
CA PRO A 110 -12.04 13.70 6.59
C PRO A 110 -12.52 13.96 5.16
N ILE A 111 -12.01 15.00 4.50
CA ILE A 111 -12.34 15.32 3.10
C ILE A 111 -11.84 14.23 2.16
N SER A 112 -10.64 13.71 2.39
CA SER A 112 -10.08 12.62 1.58
C SER A 112 -10.95 11.38 1.70
N PHE A 113 -11.33 10.99 2.91
CA PHE A 113 -12.18 9.81 3.15
C PHE A 113 -13.64 9.99 2.71
N PHE A 114 -14.16 11.21 2.71
CA PHE A 114 -15.49 11.52 2.17
C PHE A 114 -15.54 11.40 0.64
N HIS A 115 -14.49 11.86 -0.05
CA HIS A 115 -14.37 11.75 -1.51
C HIS A 115 -13.77 10.41 -1.97
N GLY A 116 -13.12 9.68 -1.06
CA GLY A 116 -12.64 8.33 -1.25
C GLY A 116 -13.85 7.41 -1.45
N HIS A 117 -14.07 7.00 -2.69
CA HIS A 117 -15.26 6.33 -3.21
C HIS A 117 -15.51 4.88 -2.70
N SER A 118 -15.11 4.57 -1.47
CA SER A 118 -15.14 3.23 -0.86
C SER A 118 -15.87 3.23 0.49
N ASP A 119 -16.85 4.11 0.69
CA ASP A 119 -17.53 4.30 1.99
C ASP A 119 -16.51 4.49 3.13
N GLY A 120 -15.43 5.23 2.89
CA GLY A 120 -14.38 5.48 3.88
C GLY A 120 -13.49 4.28 4.24
N TRP A 121 -13.56 3.16 3.51
CA TRP A 121 -12.62 2.06 3.66
C TRP A 121 -11.33 2.31 2.85
N SER A 122 -10.18 2.00 3.44
CA SER A 122 -8.88 1.98 2.77
C SER A 122 -8.30 0.56 2.74
N HIS A 123 -7.46 0.30 1.74
CA HIS A 123 -6.71 -0.95 1.60
C HIS A 123 -5.40 -0.83 2.37
N LEU A 124 -5.16 -1.76 3.27
CA LEU A 124 -3.96 -1.83 4.09
C LEU A 124 -3.11 -3.01 3.64
N ILE A 125 -1.85 -2.76 3.31
CA ILE A 125 -0.80 -3.78 3.23
C ILE A 125 0.15 -3.56 4.38
N CYS A 126 0.25 -4.54 5.28
CA CYS A 126 1.16 -4.52 6.41
C CYS A 126 2.27 -5.55 6.20
N THR A 127 3.51 -5.13 6.49
CA THR A 127 4.68 -6.00 6.59
C THR A 127 5.20 -5.97 8.02
N GLY A 128 6.34 -6.62 8.29
CA GLY A 128 7.01 -6.53 9.59
C GLY A 128 7.45 -5.11 9.96
N ASP A 129 7.91 -4.34 8.97
CA ASP A 129 8.62 -3.07 9.21
C ASP A 129 7.85 -1.84 8.68
N GLU A 130 7.02 -2.06 7.66
CA GLU A 130 6.36 -1.00 6.90
C GLU A 130 4.91 -1.32 6.62
N CYS A 131 4.13 -0.27 6.37
CA CYS A 131 2.75 -0.41 5.95
C CYS A 131 2.40 0.60 4.86
N VAL A 132 1.63 0.15 3.88
CA VAL A 132 1.07 1.00 2.85
C VAL A 132 -0.44 0.97 2.98
N GLU A 133 -1.00 2.16 3.22
CA GLU A 133 -2.44 2.35 3.27
C GLU A 133 -2.89 3.18 2.06
N VAL A 134 -3.85 2.67 1.30
CA VAL A 134 -4.33 3.27 0.06
C VAL A 134 -5.83 3.49 0.13
N LEU A 135 -6.25 4.75 -0.04
CA LEU A 135 -7.63 5.15 -0.20
C LEU A 135 -7.96 5.21 -1.69
N CYS A 136 -8.85 4.34 -2.15
CA CYS A 136 -9.19 4.19 -3.57
C CYS A 136 -10.65 3.76 -3.77
N PRO A 137 -11.29 4.16 -4.90
CA PRO A 137 -12.68 3.77 -5.24
C PRO A 137 -12.89 2.26 -5.40
N SER A 138 -11.84 1.54 -5.77
CA SER A 138 -11.91 0.15 -6.22
C SER A 138 -10.67 -0.60 -5.77
N ALA A 139 -10.83 -1.90 -5.49
CA ALA A 139 -9.73 -2.78 -5.13
C ALA A 139 -8.63 -2.80 -6.20
N PRO A 140 -7.36 -2.96 -5.81
CA PRO A 140 -6.26 -3.05 -6.76
C PRO A 140 -6.34 -4.34 -7.58
N GLU A 141 -5.83 -4.29 -8.80
CA GLU A 141 -5.54 -5.49 -9.58
C GLU A 141 -4.27 -6.15 -9.03
N ILE A 142 -4.36 -7.43 -8.63
CA ILE A 142 -3.22 -8.20 -8.11
C ILE A 142 -2.65 -9.05 -9.23
N ILE A 143 -1.38 -8.83 -9.57
CA ILE A 143 -0.66 -9.49 -10.66
C ILE A 143 0.48 -10.32 -10.06
N TYR A 144 0.52 -11.62 -10.38
CA TYR A 144 1.65 -12.48 -10.04
C TYR A 144 2.78 -12.32 -11.07
N LEU A 145 3.98 -11.98 -10.60
CA LEU A 145 5.15 -11.74 -11.46
C LEU A 145 6.08 -12.94 -11.57
N GLY A 146 5.78 -14.04 -10.88
CA GLY A 146 6.62 -15.24 -10.82
C GLY A 146 7.40 -15.38 -9.52
N LYS A 147 8.21 -16.44 -9.45
CA LYS A 147 9.11 -16.69 -8.31
C LYS A 147 10.42 -15.91 -8.46
N CYS A 148 11.01 -15.51 -7.32
CA CYS A 148 12.42 -15.15 -7.26
C CYS A 148 13.28 -16.41 -7.25
N ALA A 149 14.40 -16.40 -7.98
CA ALA A 149 15.46 -17.38 -7.76
C ALA A 149 16.22 -16.97 -6.49
N ALA A 150 16.42 -17.91 -5.57
CA ALA A 150 17.38 -17.72 -4.50
C ALA A 150 18.78 -17.62 -5.11
N MET A 151 19.54 -16.61 -4.69
CA MET A 151 20.97 -16.55 -4.97
C MET A 151 21.68 -17.21 -3.80
N GLU A 152 22.43 -18.28 -4.07
CA GLU A 152 23.40 -18.85 -3.12
C GLU A 152 24.69 -18.02 -3.22
N ASP A 153 25.26 -17.66 -2.07
CA ASP A 153 26.55 -16.95 -1.98
C ASP A 153 27.74 -17.84 -2.37
#